data_AF-A0A5N4DGF7-F1
#
_entry.id   AF-A0A5N4DGF7-F1
#
_cell.length_a   1.000
_cell.length_b   1.000
_cell.length_c   1.000
_cell.angle_alpha   90.00
_cell.angle_beta   90.00
_cell.angle_gamma   90.00
#
_symmetry.space_group_name_H-M   'P 1'
#
loop_
_entity.id
_entity.type
_entity.pdbx_description
1 polymer ?
#
loop_
_entity_poly.entity_id
_entity_poly.type
_entity_poly.pdbx_seq_one_letter_code
_entity_poly.pdbx_strand_id
1 'polypeptide(L)'
;MPGPERLRESAPCPRKESGAARACGQPVGCMARCERLCGAALRDVLGRAQGILFDCDGVLWNGERAVPGAPELLERAGGGLARRRYSSAVCAARLLRQRLLGPPDAQGAVFVLGGEGLQAELRAAGLRLAGDPGEDPGAAPRVRAVLVGYDEHFSFAKLSEACAHLRDPDCLLVATDRDPWHPLSDGSRTPGTGSLAAAVETASGRQALVVGKPSPYMFECITEHFSVDPSRMLMVGDRLETDILFGHRCGMTTVLTLTGVSRLEEAQGYLAAGQHDLVPHYYVESIADLMEGLED
;
A
#
# COMPACT_ATOMS: atom_id res chain seq x y z
N MET A 1 8.45 -72.09 13.42
CA MET A 1 7.16 -71.35 13.54
C MET A 1 7.39 -69.92 13.05
N PRO A 2 6.46 -69.35 12.27
CA PRO A 2 6.80 -68.64 11.04
C PRO A 2 6.88 -67.10 11.12
N GLY A 3 7.74 -66.57 10.23
CA GLY A 3 7.78 -65.30 9.48
C GLY A 3 7.01 -64.04 9.88
N PRO A 4 7.62 -62.83 9.73
CA PRO A 4 6.92 -61.56 9.92
C PRO A 4 6.04 -61.23 8.71
N GLU A 5 4.76 -60.97 8.95
CA GLU A 5 3.79 -60.54 7.94
C GLU A 5 3.97 -59.05 7.58
N ARG A 6 4.10 -58.81 6.27
CA ARG A 6 3.96 -57.51 5.63
C ARG A 6 2.49 -57.13 5.59
N LEU A 7 2.13 -55.97 6.13
CA LEU A 7 0.83 -55.34 5.87
C LEU A 7 1.00 -53.87 5.44
N ARG A 8 0.88 -53.73 4.12
CA ARG A 8 0.06 -52.75 3.36
C ARG A 8 0.41 -51.27 3.50
N GLU A 9 1.08 -50.81 2.44
CA GLU A 9 1.13 -49.44 1.95
C GLU A 9 -0.26 -48.79 1.95
N SER A 10 -0.40 -47.70 2.70
CA SER A 10 -1.53 -46.79 2.61
C SER A 10 -1.38 -45.91 1.37
N ALA A 11 -2.39 -45.96 0.50
CA ALA A 11 -2.49 -45.18 -0.73
C ALA A 11 -2.32 -43.66 -0.51
N PRO A 12 -1.69 -42.93 -1.44
CA PRO A 12 -1.52 -41.49 -1.34
C PRO A 12 -2.86 -40.76 -1.50
N CYS A 13 -3.11 -39.84 -0.57
CA CYS A 13 -4.25 -38.91 -0.55
C CYS A 13 -4.34 -38.12 -1.88
N PRO A 14 -5.52 -37.98 -2.51
CA PRO A 14 -5.65 -37.23 -3.74
C PRO A 14 -5.37 -35.75 -3.47
N ARG A 15 -4.30 -35.25 -4.08
CA ARG A 15 -3.99 -33.81 -4.14
C ARG A 15 -5.16 -33.11 -4.82
N LYS A 16 -5.98 -32.39 -4.04
CA LYS A 16 -6.85 -31.35 -4.59
C LYS A 16 -5.94 -30.27 -5.13
N GLU A 17 -5.99 -30.10 -6.45
CA GLU A 17 -5.42 -28.98 -7.17
C GLU A 17 -5.96 -27.68 -6.56
N SER A 18 -5.17 -27.06 -5.70
CA SER A 18 -5.39 -25.67 -5.30
C SER A 18 -5.06 -24.81 -6.49
N GLY A 19 -6.08 -24.12 -7.02
CA GLY A 19 -6.02 -23.28 -8.20
C GLY A 19 -4.74 -22.45 -8.23
N ALA A 20 -3.92 -22.72 -9.24
CA ALA A 20 -2.81 -21.86 -9.60
C ALA A 20 -3.37 -20.44 -9.77
N ALA A 21 -2.82 -19.51 -8.98
CA ALA A 21 -2.90 -18.10 -9.30
C ALA A 21 -2.51 -17.98 -10.78
N ARG A 22 -3.47 -17.58 -11.62
CA ARG A 22 -3.18 -17.27 -13.02
C ARG A 22 -2.10 -16.20 -12.97
N ALA A 23 -0.89 -16.56 -13.37
CA ALA A 23 0.14 -15.60 -13.70
C ALA A 23 -0.53 -14.63 -14.68
N CYS A 24 -0.71 -13.38 -14.24
CA CYS A 24 -1.17 -12.32 -15.10
C CYS A 24 -0.10 -12.22 -16.20
N GLY A 25 -0.42 -12.72 -17.40
CA GLY A 25 0.47 -12.61 -18.54
C GLY A 25 0.77 -11.13 -18.72
N GLN A 26 2.05 -10.76 -18.68
CA GLN A 26 2.47 -9.38 -18.92
C GLN A 26 1.85 -8.94 -20.25
N PRO A 27 0.98 -7.91 -20.25
CA PRO A 27 0.61 -7.27 -21.51
C PRO A 27 1.91 -6.74 -22.12
N VAL A 28 2.06 -6.89 -23.42
CA VAL A 28 3.14 -6.27 -24.19
C VAL A 28 2.84 -4.75 -24.21
N GLY A 29 3.09 -4.09 -23.09
CA GLY A 29 2.81 -2.69 -22.82
C GLY A 29 4.00 -1.82 -23.18
N CYS A 30 3.72 -0.60 -23.64
CA CYS A 30 4.68 0.44 -23.99
C CYS A 30 5.84 0.51 -22.97
N MET A 31 7.10 0.34 -23.40
CA MET A 31 8.24 0.53 -22.50
C MET A 31 8.18 1.91 -21.86
N ALA A 32 8.35 2.00 -20.53
CA ALA A 32 8.44 3.27 -19.83
C ALA A 32 9.67 4.07 -20.31
N ARG A 33 9.43 5.32 -20.69
CA ARG A 33 10.44 6.22 -21.30
C ARG A 33 10.62 7.53 -20.56
N CYS A 34 9.86 7.78 -19.49
CA CYS A 34 9.90 9.04 -18.74
C CYS A 34 9.68 10.26 -19.66
N GLU A 35 8.65 10.21 -20.50
CA GLU A 35 8.33 11.29 -21.45
C GLU A 35 7.44 12.36 -20.79
N ARG A 36 7.59 13.64 -21.17
CA ARG A 36 6.67 14.67 -20.68
C ARG A 36 5.28 14.43 -21.26
N LEU A 37 4.26 14.36 -20.41
CA LEU A 37 2.87 14.20 -20.86
C LEU A 37 2.28 15.57 -21.26
N CYS A 38 2.16 15.83 -22.55
CA CYS A 38 1.56 17.06 -23.06
C CYS A 38 0.94 16.87 -24.45
N GLY A 39 0.17 17.86 -24.90
CA GLY A 39 -0.36 17.93 -26.27
C GLY A 39 -1.17 16.70 -26.68
N ALA A 40 -0.84 16.11 -27.83
CA ALA A 40 -1.57 14.95 -28.37
C ALA A 40 -1.43 13.71 -27.49
N ALA A 41 -0.24 13.47 -26.92
CA ALA A 41 -0.01 12.32 -26.05
C ALA A 41 -0.88 12.38 -24.79
N LEU A 42 -1.01 13.58 -24.19
CA LEU A 42 -1.89 13.81 -23.05
C LEU A 42 -3.34 13.44 -23.36
N ARG A 43 -3.89 13.96 -24.47
CA ARG A 43 -5.27 13.66 -24.91
C ARG A 43 -5.48 12.17 -25.19
N ASP A 44 -4.52 11.52 -25.86
CA ASP A 44 -4.63 10.10 -26.17
C ASP A 44 -4.58 9.21 -24.92
N VAL A 45 -3.70 9.53 -23.97
CA VAL A 45 -3.57 8.79 -22.70
C VAL A 45 -4.81 8.96 -21.84
N LEU A 46 -5.29 10.20 -21.67
CA LEU A 46 -6.50 10.47 -20.90
C LEU A 46 -7.76 9.89 -21.57
N GLY A 47 -7.89 10.01 -22.90
CA GLY A 47 -9.03 9.47 -23.65
C GLY A 47 -9.14 7.94 -23.61
N ARG A 48 -8.03 7.22 -23.40
CA ARG A 48 -8.03 5.76 -23.22
C ARG A 48 -8.33 5.34 -21.78
N ALA A 49 -8.00 6.18 -20.81
CA ALA A 49 -8.14 5.88 -19.40
C ALA A 49 -9.63 5.74 -19.00
N GLN A 50 -9.93 4.72 -18.21
CA GLN A 50 -11.21 4.55 -17.52
C GLN A 50 -11.22 5.20 -16.14
N GLY A 51 -10.03 5.47 -15.59
CA GLY A 51 -9.89 6.03 -14.27
C GLY A 51 -8.47 6.47 -13.96
N ILE A 52 -8.37 7.38 -13.01
CA ILE A 52 -7.11 7.93 -12.52
C ILE A 52 -7.06 7.71 -11.01
N LEU A 53 -5.99 7.09 -10.56
CA LEU A 53 -5.65 6.93 -9.17
C LEU A 53 -4.57 7.96 -8.83
N PHE A 54 -4.89 8.87 -7.92
CA PHE A 54 -3.95 9.87 -7.43
C PHE A 54 -3.44 9.44 -6.07
N ASP A 55 -2.14 9.59 -5.85
CA ASP A 55 -1.65 9.81 -4.49
C ASP A 55 -2.14 11.17 -3.95
N CYS A 56 -2.02 11.37 -2.64
CA CYS A 56 -2.49 12.56 -1.96
C CYS A 56 -1.34 13.53 -1.62
N ASP A 57 -0.46 13.15 -0.69
CA ASP A 57 0.67 13.97 -0.26
C ASP A 57 1.67 14.11 -1.41
N GLY A 58 2.19 15.32 -1.64
CA GLY A 58 3.08 15.61 -2.78
C GLY A 58 2.37 15.72 -4.13
N VAL A 59 1.09 15.34 -4.23
CA VAL A 59 0.32 15.30 -5.49
C VAL A 59 -0.87 16.26 -5.46
N LEU A 60 -1.81 16.05 -4.53
CA LEU A 60 -2.98 16.90 -4.33
C LEU A 60 -2.68 18.06 -3.39
N TRP A 61 -1.77 17.87 -2.44
CA TRP A 61 -1.35 18.89 -1.47
C TRP A 61 0.08 18.66 -0.96
N ASN A 62 0.66 19.70 -0.39
CA ASN A 62 1.93 19.67 0.34
C ASN A 62 1.71 20.29 1.73
N GLY A 63 1.75 19.47 2.78
CA GLY A 63 1.31 19.87 4.11
C GLY A 63 -0.14 20.35 4.09
N GLU A 64 -0.40 21.57 4.55
CA GLU A 64 -1.74 22.16 4.58
C GLU A 64 -2.15 22.87 3.29
N ARG A 65 -1.28 22.91 2.27
CA ARG A 65 -1.51 23.68 1.03
C ARG A 65 -1.85 22.76 -0.13
N ALA A 66 -3.03 22.92 -0.70
CA ALA A 66 -3.38 22.27 -1.95
C ALA A 66 -2.42 22.67 -3.08
N VAL A 67 -2.08 21.71 -3.95
CA VAL A 67 -1.38 22.01 -5.20
C VAL A 67 -2.31 22.85 -6.07
N PRO A 68 -1.85 24.01 -6.61
CA PRO A 68 -2.69 24.84 -7.46
C PRO A 68 -3.23 24.06 -8.66
N GLY A 69 -4.54 24.16 -8.92
CA GLY A 69 -5.23 23.41 -9.98
C GLY A 69 -5.70 22.00 -9.58
N ALA A 70 -5.30 21.46 -8.42
CA ALA A 70 -5.72 20.14 -7.98
C ALA A 70 -7.24 20.05 -7.72
N PRO A 71 -7.89 20.99 -7.01
CA PRO A 71 -9.34 20.96 -6.84
C PRO A 71 -10.09 21.00 -8.18
N GLU A 72 -9.67 21.89 -9.08
CA GLU A 72 -10.27 22.08 -10.41
C GLU A 72 -10.09 20.84 -11.28
N LEU A 73 -8.91 20.21 -11.25
CA LEU A 73 -8.66 18.94 -11.93
C LEU A 73 -9.61 17.85 -11.43
N LEU A 74 -9.75 17.70 -10.11
CA LEU A 74 -10.64 16.69 -9.54
C LEU A 74 -12.10 16.95 -9.94
N GLU A 75 -12.51 18.22 -10.05
CA GLU A 75 -13.84 18.63 -10.56
C GLU A 75 -14.04 18.21 -12.01
N ARG A 76 -13.09 18.52 -12.89
CA ARG A 76 -13.15 18.12 -14.30
C ARG A 76 -13.10 16.60 -14.50
N ALA A 77 -12.27 15.90 -13.74
CA ALA A 77 -12.17 14.44 -13.78
C ALA A 77 -13.38 13.71 -13.16
N GLY A 78 -14.21 14.43 -12.39
CA GLY A 78 -15.31 13.87 -11.59
C GLY A 78 -16.57 13.50 -12.36
N GLY A 79 -16.64 13.74 -13.67
CA GLY A 79 -17.85 13.54 -14.49
C GLY A 79 -18.37 12.09 -14.60
N GLY A 80 -17.64 11.10 -14.08
CA GLY A 80 -18.06 9.69 -14.11
C GLY A 80 -17.37 8.74 -13.12
N LEU A 81 -16.40 9.19 -12.32
CA LEU A 81 -15.72 8.37 -11.32
C LEU A 81 -16.23 8.66 -9.90
N ALA A 82 -16.48 7.59 -9.14
CA ALA A 82 -16.71 7.70 -7.71
C ALA A 82 -15.43 8.23 -7.03
N ARG A 83 -15.48 9.45 -6.49
CA ARG A 83 -14.41 9.98 -5.64
C ARG A 83 -14.36 9.21 -4.34
N ARG A 84 -13.46 8.22 -4.24
CA ARG A 84 -13.28 7.42 -3.03
C ARG A 84 -11.83 7.45 -2.58
N ARG A 85 -11.62 7.80 -1.31
CA ARG A 85 -10.30 7.80 -0.68
C ARG A 85 -9.98 6.40 -0.17
N TYR A 86 -8.79 5.91 -0.49
CA TYR A 86 -8.22 4.70 0.09
C TYR A 86 -6.93 5.06 0.78
N SER A 87 -6.82 4.74 2.08
CA SER A 87 -5.60 4.93 2.86
C SER A 87 -4.98 3.57 3.21
N SER A 88 -3.69 3.58 3.52
CA SER A 88 -3.00 2.41 4.06
C SER A 88 -3.65 1.93 5.37
N ALA A 89 -4.21 2.83 6.18
CA ALA A 89 -4.96 2.50 7.39
C ALA A 89 -6.22 1.66 7.11
N VAL A 90 -7.06 2.09 6.15
CA VAL A 90 -8.26 1.35 5.74
C VAL A 90 -7.88 -0.03 5.19
N CYS A 91 -6.85 -0.10 4.36
CA CYS A 91 -6.38 -1.35 3.78
C CYS A 91 -5.80 -2.28 4.87
N ALA A 92 -5.10 -1.74 5.86
CA ALA A 92 -4.52 -2.52 6.96
C ALA A 92 -5.62 -3.08 7.87
N ALA A 93 -6.63 -2.28 8.21
CA ALA A 93 -7.80 -2.72 8.94
C ALA A 93 -8.51 -3.88 8.24
N ARG A 94 -8.67 -3.77 6.92
CA ARG A 94 -9.26 -4.83 6.11
C ARG A 94 -8.43 -6.11 6.10
N LEU A 95 -7.11 -6.00 5.90
CA LEU A 95 -6.20 -7.15 5.92
C LEU A 95 -6.27 -7.87 7.26
N LEU A 96 -6.12 -7.12 8.35
CA LEU A 96 -6.15 -7.66 9.70
C LEU A 96 -7.49 -8.30 10.01
N ARG A 97 -8.60 -7.67 9.62
CA ARG A 97 -9.92 -8.28 9.75
C ARG A 97 -9.97 -9.64 9.05
N GLN A 98 -9.58 -9.73 7.79
CA GLN A 98 -9.59 -11.01 7.06
C GLN A 98 -8.72 -12.09 7.71
N ARG A 99 -7.56 -11.72 8.27
CA ARG A 99 -6.59 -12.65 8.87
C ARG A 99 -6.92 -13.03 10.31
N LEU A 100 -7.62 -12.16 11.03
CA LEU A 100 -7.94 -12.33 12.44
C LEU A 100 -9.38 -12.81 12.68
N LEU A 101 -10.23 -12.83 11.65
CA LEU A 101 -11.56 -13.43 11.72
C LEU A 101 -11.47 -14.93 12.05
N GLY A 102 -12.14 -15.29 13.14
CA GLY A 102 -12.30 -16.65 13.66
C GLY A 102 -13.51 -16.69 14.60
N PRO A 103 -13.75 -17.80 15.32
CA PRO A 103 -14.78 -17.87 16.37
C PRO A 103 -14.63 -16.69 17.35
N PRO A 104 -15.72 -16.19 17.98
CA PRO A 104 -15.67 -15.06 18.92
C PRO A 104 -14.60 -15.21 20.03
N ASP A 105 -14.38 -16.46 20.46
CA ASP A 105 -13.44 -16.83 21.53
C ASP A 105 -11.97 -16.87 21.06
N ALA A 106 -11.74 -16.75 19.74
CA ALA A 106 -10.43 -16.73 19.09
C ALA A 106 -10.06 -15.34 18.52
N GLN A 107 -10.92 -14.33 18.73
CA GLN A 107 -10.65 -12.95 18.33
C GLN A 107 -9.57 -12.35 19.26
N GLY A 108 -8.35 -12.27 18.74
CA GLY A 108 -7.25 -11.59 19.42
C GLY A 108 -7.26 -10.08 19.18
N ALA A 109 -6.39 -9.38 19.88
CA ALA A 109 -6.20 -7.94 19.73
C ALA A 109 -5.07 -7.60 18.74
N VAL A 110 -5.09 -6.36 18.26
CA VAL A 110 -4.00 -5.74 17.49
C VAL A 110 -3.25 -4.77 18.40
N PHE A 111 -1.94 -4.96 18.55
CA PHE A 111 -1.06 -3.97 19.17
C PHE A 111 -0.63 -2.96 18.11
N VAL A 112 -0.91 -1.67 18.33
CA VAL A 112 -0.77 -0.63 17.31
C VAL A 112 0.34 0.35 17.69
N LEU A 113 1.33 0.45 16.83
CA LEU A 113 2.29 1.57 16.83
C LEU A 113 1.75 2.61 15.85
N GLY A 114 0.93 3.53 16.34
CA GLY A 114 0.32 4.56 15.49
C GLY A 114 -0.71 5.44 16.21
N GLY A 115 -1.01 6.58 15.60
CA GLY A 115 -1.94 7.58 16.14
C GLY A 115 -3.42 7.18 16.09
N GLU A 116 -4.27 8.02 16.69
CA GLU A 116 -5.71 7.78 16.84
C GLU A 116 -6.46 7.56 15.52
N GLY A 117 -6.04 8.22 14.42
CA GLY A 117 -6.66 8.02 13.11
C GLY A 117 -6.54 6.58 12.62
N LEU A 118 -5.36 5.96 12.77
CA LEU A 118 -5.15 4.55 12.43
C LEU A 118 -5.97 3.64 13.34
N GLN A 119 -5.96 3.91 14.64
CA GLN A 119 -6.73 3.13 15.61
C GLN A 119 -8.25 3.20 15.34
N ALA A 120 -8.77 4.38 14.99
CA ALA A 120 -10.18 4.58 14.64
C ALA A 120 -10.59 3.74 13.43
N GLU A 121 -9.76 3.66 12.38
CA GLU A 121 -10.02 2.81 11.21
C GLU A 121 -10.07 1.31 11.57
N LEU A 122 -9.17 0.86 12.46
CA LEU A 122 -9.19 -0.52 12.94
C LEU A 122 -10.46 -0.83 13.75
N ARG A 123 -10.85 0.06 14.66
CA ARG A 123 -12.08 -0.08 15.47
C ARG A 123 -13.32 -0.05 14.57
N ALA A 124 -13.36 0.82 13.57
CA ALA A 124 -14.44 0.88 12.58
C ALA A 124 -14.57 -0.41 11.76
N ALA A 125 -13.45 -1.12 11.54
CA ALA A 125 -13.45 -2.46 10.94
C ALA A 125 -13.87 -3.59 11.90
N GLY A 126 -14.11 -3.28 13.18
CA GLY A 126 -14.52 -4.24 14.21
C GLY A 126 -13.35 -4.98 14.88
N LEU A 127 -12.13 -4.46 14.77
CA LEU A 127 -10.95 -5.03 15.43
C LEU A 127 -10.82 -4.50 16.86
N ARG A 128 -10.37 -5.36 17.78
CA ARG A 128 -10.01 -4.99 19.15
C ARG A 128 -8.56 -4.53 19.20
N LEU A 129 -8.26 -3.46 19.93
CA LEU A 129 -6.89 -2.98 20.10
C LEU A 129 -6.39 -3.28 21.50
N ALA A 130 -5.12 -3.66 21.61
CA ALA A 130 -4.51 -3.87 22.91
C ALA A 130 -4.44 -2.54 23.68
N GLY A 131 -4.91 -2.54 24.94
CA GLY A 131 -4.98 -1.34 25.77
C GLY A 131 -6.24 -0.49 25.54
N ASP A 132 -7.23 -0.99 24.80
CA ASP A 132 -8.53 -0.31 24.68
C ASP A 132 -9.20 -0.15 26.06
N PRO A 133 -9.95 0.95 26.31
CA PRO A 133 -10.61 1.19 27.58
C PRO A 133 -11.58 0.07 27.97
N GLY A 134 -11.49 -0.40 29.22
CA GLY A 134 -12.35 -1.47 29.74
C GLY A 134 -11.75 -2.87 29.65
N GLU A 135 -10.51 -3.01 29.16
CA GLU A 135 -9.73 -4.24 29.34
C GLU A 135 -9.39 -4.45 30.82
N ASP A 136 -9.78 -5.60 31.37
CA ASP A 136 -9.30 -6.04 32.67
C ASP A 136 -7.81 -6.41 32.53
N PRO A 137 -6.89 -5.78 33.31
CA PRO A 137 -5.47 -6.10 33.27
C PRO A 137 -5.16 -7.60 33.51
N GLY A 138 -6.06 -8.33 34.18
CA GLY A 138 -5.94 -9.77 34.40
C GLY A 138 -6.48 -10.65 33.27
N ALA A 139 -7.15 -10.07 32.26
CA ALA A 139 -7.79 -10.79 31.15
C ALA A 139 -7.50 -10.14 29.78
N ALA A 140 -6.36 -9.46 29.64
CA ALA A 140 -5.96 -8.83 28.39
C ALA A 140 -5.98 -9.85 27.23
N PRO A 141 -6.67 -9.53 26.11
CA PRO A 141 -6.78 -10.45 24.99
C PRO A 141 -5.41 -10.76 24.40
N ARG A 142 -5.22 -12.01 23.94
CA ARG A 142 -3.98 -12.39 23.24
C ARG A 142 -3.80 -11.48 22.01
N VAL A 143 -2.66 -10.78 21.97
CA VAL A 143 -2.26 -10.02 20.78
C VAL A 143 -1.93 -10.98 19.66
N ARG A 144 -2.60 -10.83 18.52
CA ARG A 144 -2.43 -11.67 17.32
C ARG A 144 -1.81 -10.92 16.14
N ALA A 145 -1.69 -9.61 16.24
CA ALA A 145 -0.98 -8.81 15.27
C ALA A 145 -0.33 -7.59 15.93
N VAL A 146 0.86 -7.24 15.45
CA VAL A 146 1.48 -5.93 15.63
C VAL A 146 1.32 -5.17 14.32
N LEU A 147 0.71 -3.99 14.38
CA LEU A 147 0.59 -3.07 13.26
C LEU A 147 1.50 -1.86 13.46
N VAL A 148 2.39 -1.64 12.50
CA VAL A 148 3.30 -0.48 12.45
C VAL A 148 2.74 0.54 11.48
N GLY A 149 2.34 1.69 11.98
CA GLY A 149 2.03 2.88 11.20
C GLY A 149 2.90 4.05 11.60
N TYR A 150 2.56 5.25 11.11
CA TYR A 150 3.17 6.49 11.58
C TYR A 150 2.81 6.73 13.06
N ASP A 151 3.83 6.75 13.92
CA ASP A 151 3.69 6.93 15.37
C ASP A 151 4.67 8.01 15.87
N GLU A 152 4.16 9.23 16.05
CA GLU A 152 4.93 10.35 16.61
C GLU A 152 5.38 10.09 18.06
N HIS A 153 4.72 9.16 18.74
CA HIS A 153 5.02 8.75 20.10
C HIS A 153 5.71 7.37 20.13
N PHE A 154 6.40 7.01 19.04
CA PHE A 154 7.23 5.81 19.01
C PHE A 154 8.30 5.89 20.11
N SER A 155 8.44 4.81 20.88
CA SER A 155 9.36 4.76 22.01
C SER A 155 10.00 3.39 22.13
N PHE A 156 11.14 3.34 22.83
CA PHE A 156 11.81 2.08 23.11
C PHE A 156 10.93 1.10 23.91
N ALA A 157 10.05 1.61 24.78
CA ALA A 157 9.10 0.81 25.54
C ALA A 157 8.09 0.13 24.61
N LYS A 158 7.46 0.89 23.71
CA LYS A 158 6.54 0.36 22.69
C LYS A 158 7.23 -0.63 21.75
N LEU A 159 8.47 -0.36 21.33
CA LEU A 159 9.27 -1.30 20.53
C LEU A 159 9.52 -2.62 21.27
N SER A 160 9.86 -2.54 22.55
CA SER A 160 10.10 -3.72 23.39
C SER A 160 8.83 -4.56 23.55
N GLU A 161 7.68 -3.90 23.75
CA GLU A 161 6.36 -4.55 23.83
C GLU A 161 5.95 -5.20 22.50
N ALA A 162 6.12 -4.50 21.37
CA ALA A 162 5.94 -5.08 20.04
C ALA A 162 6.78 -6.36 19.86
N CYS A 163 8.07 -6.32 20.24
CA CYS A 163 8.94 -7.48 20.17
C CYS A 163 8.48 -8.62 21.09
N ALA A 164 7.95 -8.31 22.28
CA ALA A 164 7.40 -9.30 23.20
C ALA A 164 6.20 -10.05 22.57
N HIS A 165 5.29 -9.34 21.91
CA HIS A 165 4.19 -9.97 21.17
C HIS A 165 4.67 -10.79 19.97
N LEU A 166 5.68 -10.32 19.24
CA LEU A 166 6.22 -10.97 18.05
C LEU A 166 7.07 -12.22 18.34
N ARG A 167 7.34 -12.52 19.63
CA ARG A 167 7.91 -13.80 20.05
C ARG A 167 7.02 -14.98 19.69
N ASP A 168 5.71 -14.75 19.65
CA ASP A 168 4.73 -15.71 19.15
C ASP A 168 4.82 -15.77 17.61
N PRO A 169 5.18 -16.93 17.02
CA PRO A 169 5.30 -17.04 15.56
C PRO A 169 3.96 -16.84 14.84
N ASP A 170 2.83 -17.07 15.52
CA ASP A 170 1.48 -16.89 14.96
C ASP A 170 1.01 -15.43 15.03
N CYS A 171 1.73 -14.57 15.76
CA CYS A 171 1.50 -13.14 15.78
C CYS A 171 2.00 -12.52 14.47
N LEU A 172 1.10 -11.82 13.77
CA LEU A 172 1.39 -11.15 12.50
C LEU A 172 2.19 -9.87 12.75
N LEU A 173 3.15 -9.59 11.87
CA LEU A 173 3.75 -8.26 11.76
C LEU A 173 3.26 -7.61 10.47
N VAL A 174 2.59 -6.46 10.60
CA VAL A 174 2.04 -5.70 9.47
C VAL A 174 2.55 -4.27 9.54
N ALA A 175 2.87 -3.68 8.39
CA ALA A 175 3.21 -2.26 8.28
C ALA A 175 2.25 -1.58 7.29
N THR A 176 1.81 -0.36 7.61
CA THR A 176 0.91 0.41 6.73
C THR A 176 1.59 0.75 5.41
N ASP A 177 2.88 1.04 5.44
CA ASP A 177 3.72 1.42 4.30
C ASP A 177 5.21 1.26 4.69
N ARG A 178 6.12 1.55 3.75
CA ARG A 178 7.57 1.53 3.99
C ARG A 178 8.24 2.85 3.61
N ASP A 179 7.51 3.95 3.67
CA ASP A 179 8.10 5.25 3.39
C ASP A 179 9.16 5.59 4.44
N PRO A 180 10.42 5.87 4.04
CA PRO A 180 11.50 6.05 5.01
C PRO A 180 11.40 7.40 5.74
N TRP A 181 10.87 8.42 5.06
CA TRP A 181 10.72 9.78 5.56
C TRP A 181 9.70 10.56 4.73
N HIS A 182 9.20 11.66 5.27
CA HIS A 182 8.32 12.61 4.59
C HIS A 182 8.89 14.05 4.71
N PRO A 183 8.78 14.87 3.66
CA PRO A 183 9.14 16.28 3.73
C PRO A 183 8.10 17.07 4.54
N LEU A 184 8.57 18.10 5.26
CA LEU A 184 7.71 19.05 5.97
C LEU A 184 7.76 20.43 5.28
N SER A 185 6.74 21.26 5.52
CA SER A 185 6.59 22.57 4.87
C SER A 185 7.70 23.58 5.21
N ASP A 186 8.42 23.37 6.31
CA ASP A 186 9.57 24.18 6.72
C ASP A 186 10.90 23.71 6.08
N GLY A 187 10.85 22.70 5.21
CA GLY A 187 12.00 22.10 4.55
C GLY A 187 12.70 21.01 5.36
N SER A 188 12.27 20.75 6.59
CA SER A 188 12.77 19.62 7.39
C SER A 188 12.14 18.29 6.93
N ARG A 189 12.55 17.19 7.56
CA ARG A 189 12.02 15.85 7.30
C ARG A 189 11.53 15.22 8.59
N THR A 190 10.41 14.53 8.53
CA THR A 190 9.96 13.64 9.60
C THR A 190 10.23 12.17 9.23
N PRO A 191 10.64 11.31 10.19
CA PRO A 191 10.73 9.87 9.96
C PRO A 191 9.39 9.28 9.51
N GLY A 192 9.40 8.43 8.49
CA GLY A 192 8.20 7.75 8.00
C GLY A 192 8.03 6.36 8.62
N THR A 193 6.89 5.71 8.36
CA THR A 193 6.58 4.38 8.89
C THR A 193 7.68 3.36 8.59
N GLY A 194 8.32 3.45 7.42
CA GLY A 194 9.41 2.54 7.03
C GLY A 194 10.60 2.56 7.99
N SER A 195 10.89 3.70 8.62
CA SER A 195 11.96 3.79 9.63
C SER A 195 11.59 3.05 10.93
N LEU A 196 10.33 3.16 11.36
CA LEU A 196 9.80 2.49 12.54
C LEU A 196 9.66 0.98 12.29
N ALA A 197 9.15 0.61 11.12
CA ALA A 197 9.05 -0.77 10.67
C ALA A 197 10.43 -1.44 10.65
N ALA A 198 11.47 -0.75 10.14
CA ALA A 198 12.84 -1.26 10.15
C ALA A 198 13.34 -1.55 11.58
N ALA A 199 13.03 -0.68 12.55
CA ALA A 199 13.39 -0.91 13.95
C ALA A 199 12.69 -2.16 14.53
N VAL A 200 11.38 -2.31 14.27
CA VAL A 200 10.59 -3.47 14.73
C VAL A 200 11.06 -4.77 14.06
N GLU A 201 11.29 -4.76 12.75
CA GLU A 201 11.77 -5.92 11.99
C GLU A 201 13.15 -6.37 12.46
N THR A 202 14.07 -5.42 12.64
CA THR A 202 15.43 -5.71 13.11
C THR A 202 15.40 -6.31 14.52
N ALA A 203 14.65 -5.70 15.45
CA ALA A 203 14.62 -6.15 16.84
C ALA A 203 13.87 -7.47 17.03
N SER A 204 12.82 -7.72 16.24
CA SER A 204 12.03 -8.96 16.33
C SER A 204 12.58 -10.11 15.48
N GLY A 205 13.45 -9.83 14.50
CA GLY A 205 13.90 -10.80 13.50
C GLY A 205 12.80 -11.24 12.52
N ARG A 206 11.68 -10.51 12.46
CA ARG A 206 10.54 -10.79 11.58
C ARG A 206 10.57 -9.84 10.37
N GLN A 207 9.81 -10.19 9.32
CA GLN A 207 9.54 -9.31 8.19
C GLN A 207 8.06 -8.93 8.19
N ALA A 208 7.76 -7.64 8.04
CA ALA A 208 6.41 -7.13 8.01
C ALA A 208 5.73 -7.40 6.68
N LEU A 209 4.45 -7.75 6.74
CA LEU A 209 3.56 -7.67 5.60
C LEU A 209 3.22 -6.20 5.35
N VAL A 210 3.65 -5.67 4.21
CA VAL A 210 3.41 -4.27 3.84
C VAL A 210 2.08 -4.14 3.09
N VAL A 211 1.21 -3.27 3.59
CA VAL A 211 -0.13 -3.06 3.06
C VAL A 211 -0.15 -2.03 1.94
N GLY A 212 0.48 -0.89 2.16
CA GLY A 212 0.49 0.25 1.25
C GLY A 212 1.44 0.07 0.07
N LYS A 213 1.47 1.09 -0.80
CA LYS A 213 2.37 1.14 -1.95
C LYS A 213 3.83 0.90 -1.50
N PRO A 214 4.63 0.11 -2.24
CA PRO A 214 4.38 -0.45 -3.56
C PRO A 214 3.70 -1.84 -3.54
N SER A 215 3.02 -2.24 -2.46
CA SER A 215 2.29 -3.51 -2.38
C SER A 215 1.04 -3.49 -3.28
N PRO A 216 0.82 -4.52 -4.14
CA PRO A 216 -0.41 -4.65 -4.93
C PRO A 216 -1.68 -4.81 -4.07
N TYR A 217 -1.54 -5.17 -2.78
CA TYR A 217 -2.67 -5.36 -1.87
C TYR A 217 -3.57 -4.12 -1.75
N MET A 218 -2.99 -2.91 -1.83
CA MET A 218 -3.78 -1.68 -1.88
C MET A 218 -4.69 -1.64 -3.12
N PHE A 219 -4.21 -2.11 -4.27
CA PHE A 219 -5.00 -2.19 -5.50
C PHE A 219 -6.08 -3.28 -5.42
N GLU A 220 -5.81 -4.40 -4.76
CA GLU A 220 -6.84 -5.42 -4.45
C GLU A 220 -7.97 -4.81 -3.61
N CYS A 221 -7.65 -3.96 -2.63
CA CYS A 221 -8.67 -3.25 -1.84
C CYS A 221 -9.51 -2.27 -2.68
N ILE A 222 -8.92 -1.65 -3.71
CA ILE A 222 -9.62 -0.73 -4.62
C ILE A 222 -10.56 -1.50 -5.56
N THR A 223 -10.04 -2.55 -6.19
CA THR A 223 -10.73 -3.32 -7.26
C THR A 223 -11.88 -4.18 -6.76
N GLU A 224 -11.95 -4.48 -5.46
CA GLU A 224 -13.14 -5.13 -4.89
C GLU A 224 -14.42 -4.30 -5.02
N HIS A 225 -14.29 -2.98 -5.07
CA HIS A 225 -15.41 -2.06 -5.14
C HIS A 225 -15.62 -1.50 -6.55
N PHE A 226 -14.66 -1.69 -7.44
CA PHE A 226 -14.64 -1.11 -8.78
C PHE A 226 -14.22 -2.16 -9.80
N SER A 227 -15.06 -2.39 -10.80
CA SER A 227 -14.67 -3.17 -11.97
C SER A 227 -13.84 -2.31 -12.92
N VAL A 228 -12.52 -2.31 -12.74
CA VAL A 228 -11.57 -1.53 -13.53
C VAL A 228 -10.55 -2.44 -14.19
N ASP A 229 -10.21 -2.15 -15.44
CA ASP A 229 -9.10 -2.78 -16.16
C ASP A 229 -7.81 -2.00 -15.81
N PRO A 230 -6.81 -2.61 -15.15
CA PRO A 230 -5.60 -1.89 -14.77
C PRO A 230 -4.85 -1.29 -15.95
N SER A 231 -4.90 -1.93 -17.12
CA SER A 231 -4.27 -1.42 -18.35
C SER A 231 -4.91 -0.14 -18.87
N ARG A 232 -6.11 0.20 -18.38
CA ARG A 232 -6.84 1.44 -18.64
C ARG A 232 -6.87 2.38 -17.45
N MET A 233 -6.01 2.17 -16.45
CA MET A 233 -5.87 3.07 -15.31
C MET A 233 -4.56 3.85 -15.38
N LEU A 234 -4.63 5.10 -14.90
CA LEU A 234 -3.45 5.91 -14.64
C LEU A 234 -3.15 5.91 -13.14
N MET A 235 -1.90 5.67 -12.76
CA MET A 235 -1.38 5.92 -11.43
C MET A 235 -0.56 7.21 -11.46
N VAL A 236 -1.02 8.23 -10.73
CA VAL A 236 -0.35 9.53 -10.59
C VAL A 236 0.23 9.65 -9.20
N GLY A 237 1.55 9.83 -9.11
CA GLY A 237 2.27 9.88 -7.84
C GLY A 237 3.50 10.77 -7.90
N ASP A 238 4.06 11.11 -6.74
CA ASP A 238 5.24 11.97 -6.63
C ASP A 238 6.52 11.20 -6.23
N ARG A 239 6.40 9.90 -5.91
CA ARG A 239 7.54 9.09 -5.45
C ARG A 239 7.73 7.83 -6.29
N LEU A 240 8.94 7.66 -6.83
CA LEU A 240 9.29 6.60 -7.78
C LEU A 240 9.21 5.20 -7.14
N GLU A 241 9.79 5.06 -5.95
CA GLU A 241 9.94 3.78 -5.24
C GLU A 241 8.62 3.25 -4.67
N THR A 242 7.60 4.11 -4.55
CA THR A 242 6.27 3.75 -4.05
C THR A 242 5.23 3.79 -5.14
N ASP A 243 4.96 4.96 -5.73
CA ASP A 243 3.82 5.16 -6.63
C ASP A 243 4.05 4.58 -8.01
N ILE A 244 5.21 4.87 -8.58
CA ILE A 244 5.56 4.42 -9.92
C ILE A 244 5.76 2.90 -9.90
N LEU A 245 6.49 2.39 -8.91
CA LEU A 245 6.62 0.95 -8.69
C LEU A 245 5.28 0.27 -8.43
N PHE A 246 4.38 0.88 -7.65
CA PHE A 246 3.02 0.39 -7.44
C PHE A 246 2.23 0.30 -8.75
N GLY A 247 2.28 1.38 -9.55
CA GLY A 247 1.65 1.46 -10.85
C GLY A 247 2.08 0.32 -11.78
N HIS A 248 3.39 0.12 -11.91
CA HIS A 248 3.96 -0.99 -12.69
C HIS A 248 3.53 -2.35 -12.19
N ARG A 249 3.60 -2.60 -10.87
CA ARG A 249 3.18 -3.87 -10.28
C ARG A 249 1.70 -4.19 -10.49
N CYS A 250 0.87 -3.17 -10.62
CA CYS A 250 -0.56 -3.32 -10.88
C CYS A 250 -0.90 -3.32 -12.39
N GLY A 251 0.08 -3.08 -13.27
CA GLY A 251 -0.14 -3.01 -14.72
C GLY A 251 -0.83 -1.72 -15.18
N MET A 252 -0.67 -0.63 -14.43
CA MET A 252 -1.20 0.70 -14.75
C MET A 252 -0.21 1.53 -15.56
N THR A 253 -0.70 2.49 -16.33
CA THR A 253 0.15 3.54 -16.89
C THR A 253 0.53 4.50 -15.75
N THR A 254 1.80 4.90 -15.67
CA THR A 254 2.34 5.66 -14.54
C THR A 254 2.75 7.06 -14.94
N VAL A 255 2.33 8.04 -14.14
CA VAL A 255 2.61 9.46 -14.32
C VAL A 255 3.27 10.00 -13.06
N LEU A 256 4.51 10.46 -13.17
CA LEU A 256 5.20 11.18 -12.10
C LEU A 256 4.80 12.66 -12.11
N THR A 257 4.37 13.21 -10.98
CA THR A 257 4.28 14.66 -10.79
C THR A 257 5.51 15.18 -10.05
N LEU A 258 6.02 16.35 -10.43
CA LEU A 258 7.24 16.94 -9.85
C LEU A 258 6.94 17.88 -8.67
N THR A 259 5.75 17.78 -8.08
CA THR A 259 5.28 18.60 -6.96
C THR A 259 5.67 18.06 -5.58
N GLY A 260 6.31 16.89 -5.51
CA GLY A 260 6.60 16.19 -4.26
C GLY A 260 8.05 15.71 -4.14
N VAL A 261 8.23 14.40 -3.89
CA VAL A 261 9.47 13.84 -3.36
C VAL A 261 10.54 13.59 -4.42
N SER A 262 10.20 12.81 -5.45
CA SER A 262 11.17 12.39 -6.47
C SER A 262 11.40 13.49 -7.50
N ARG A 263 12.64 13.60 -7.96
CA ARG A 263 13.04 14.54 -9.01
C ARG A 263 13.10 13.87 -10.37
N LEU A 264 13.00 14.66 -11.43
CA LEU A 264 13.09 14.16 -12.81
C LEU A 264 14.46 13.52 -13.08
N GLU A 265 15.53 14.05 -12.49
CA GLU A 265 16.89 13.51 -12.64
C GLU A 265 17.01 12.10 -12.03
N GLU A 266 16.26 11.80 -10.97
CA GLU A 266 16.25 10.47 -10.35
C GLU A 266 15.57 9.45 -11.27
N ALA A 267 14.43 9.83 -11.88
CA ALA A 267 13.75 8.99 -12.87
C ALA A 267 14.63 8.72 -14.09
N GLN A 268 15.34 9.74 -14.58
CA GLN A 268 16.31 9.61 -15.67
C GLN A 268 17.50 8.74 -15.28
N GLY A 269 17.95 8.82 -14.03
CA GLY A 269 18.98 7.95 -13.45
C GLY A 269 18.57 6.48 -13.48
N TYR A 270 17.34 6.16 -13.04
CA TYR A 270 16.81 4.79 -13.13
C TYR A 270 16.68 4.30 -14.57
N LEU A 271 16.27 5.17 -15.50
CA LEU A 271 16.18 4.85 -16.93
C LEU A 271 17.55 4.50 -17.51
N ALA A 272 18.57 5.31 -17.23
CA ALA A 272 19.94 5.07 -17.67
C ALA A 272 20.53 3.77 -17.07
N ALA A 273 20.10 3.41 -15.86
CA ALA A 273 20.50 2.19 -15.17
C ALA A 273 19.69 0.94 -15.57
N GLY A 274 18.68 1.06 -16.44
CA GLY A 274 17.81 -0.06 -16.85
C GLY A 274 16.86 -0.55 -15.76
N GLN A 275 16.59 0.26 -14.72
CA GLN A 275 15.66 -0.07 -13.64
C GLN A 275 14.23 0.32 -14.01
N HIS A 276 13.69 -0.31 -15.07
CA HIS A 276 12.44 0.11 -15.72
C HIS A 276 11.21 0.16 -14.80
N ASP A 277 11.15 -0.67 -13.75
CA ASP A 277 10.05 -0.66 -12.77
C ASP A 277 10.01 0.61 -11.90
N LEU A 278 11.08 1.41 -11.90
CA LEU A 278 11.18 2.70 -11.21
C LEU A 278 11.13 3.88 -12.18
N VAL A 279 10.97 3.63 -13.48
CA VAL A 279 10.87 4.66 -14.51
C VAL A 279 9.39 4.93 -14.78
N PRO A 280 8.90 6.17 -14.66
CA PRO A 280 7.51 6.46 -14.99
C PRO A 280 7.31 6.37 -16.51
N HIS A 281 6.10 6.01 -16.95
CA HIS A 281 5.77 6.09 -18.37
C HIS A 281 5.82 7.56 -18.82
N TYR A 282 5.24 8.44 -18.00
CA TYR A 282 5.22 9.86 -18.24
C TYR A 282 5.51 10.70 -17.00
N TYR A 283 5.79 11.99 -17.19
CA TYR A 283 5.82 12.96 -16.11
C TYR A 283 5.12 14.29 -16.47
N VAL A 284 4.70 15.03 -15.45
CA VAL A 284 4.14 16.38 -15.52
C VAL A 284 4.79 17.28 -14.47
N GLU A 285 4.80 18.60 -14.66
CA GLU A 285 5.33 19.51 -13.65
C GLU A 285 4.38 19.56 -12.45
N SER A 286 3.08 19.62 -12.73
CA SER A 286 1.99 19.54 -11.78
C SER A 286 0.84 18.74 -12.37
N ILE A 287 0.02 18.12 -11.52
CA ILE A 287 -1.23 17.49 -11.97
C ILE A 287 -2.19 18.46 -12.65
N ALA A 288 -2.04 19.77 -12.42
CA ALA A 288 -2.79 20.79 -13.14
C ALA A 288 -2.61 20.72 -14.67
N ASP A 289 -1.43 20.27 -15.13
CA ASP A 289 -1.11 20.09 -16.55
C ASP A 289 -2.03 19.06 -17.21
N LEU A 290 -2.62 18.15 -16.43
CA LEU A 290 -3.57 17.14 -16.93
C LEU A 290 -4.89 17.76 -17.38
N MET A 291 -5.25 18.96 -16.90
CA MET A 291 -6.51 19.61 -17.25
C MET A 291 -6.61 19.93 -18.74
N GLU A 292 -5.49 20.24 -19.41
CA GLU A 292 -5.45 20.57 -20.85
C GLU A 292 -5.91 19.42 -21.75
N GLY A 293 -5.84 18.18 -21.24
CA GLY A 293 -6.28 16.99 -21.97
C GLY A 293 -7.70 16.54 -21.66
N LEU A 294 -8.37 17.20 -20.71
CA LEU A 294 -9.77 16.96 -20.35
C LEU A 294 -10.73 17.96 -21.00
N GLU A 295 -10.21 18.89 -21.81
CA GLU A 295 -11.01 19.88 -22.55
C GLU A 295 -11.59 19.26 -23.83
N ASP A 296 -12.88 19.51 -24.08
CA ASP A 296 -13.62 19.13 -25.30
C ASP A 296 -13.08 19.83 -26.57
#